data_AF-A0A3D3XL50-F1
#
_entry.id   AF-A0A3D3XL50-F1
#
_cell.length_a   1.000
_cell.length_b   1.000
_cell.length_c   1.000
_cell.angle_alpha   90.00
_cell.angle_beta   90.00
_cell.angle_gamma   90.00
#
_symmetry.space_group_name_H-M   'P 1'
#
loop_
_entity.id
_entity.type
_entity.pdbx_description
1 polymer ?
#
loop_
_entity_poly.entity_id
_entity_poly.type
_entity_poly.pdbx_seq_one_letter_code
_entity_poly.pdbx_strand_id
1 'polypeptide(L)'
;MNITHRNYNSSWRRLLAATFALWACISALPWASALQGAACPVVEFNGQVQADELTDTPWVTNATMWGIVDHGNASATSATGFLSMNFPGFNPSLFRWEFGNTGNLELSTAISPSAVSPGKEIYTNTQGAAVSIEFFYDNVLWATGVVDSIEVNVADVNAVVAAGSGRVTLTSPGNTSDFLDEVMALTGGSGGLVFTFNSFDPVDAQGLFRTQGSFTLDPCSPPSPNTAVGEGA
;
A
#
# COMPACT_ATOMS: atom_id res chain seq x y z
N MET A 1 -30.01 36.74 70.08
CA MET A 1 -29.89 37.70 68.97
C MET A 1 -29.08 37.05 67.87
N ASN A 2 -29.59 37.16 66.66
CA ASN A 2 -29.25 36.39 65.47
C ASN A 2 -27.85 36.77 64.91
N ILE A 3 -27.13 35.80 64.34
CA ILE A 3 -26.53 35.83 62.99
C ILE A 3 -25.65 34.58 62.84
N THR A 4 -26.09 33.70 61.95
CA THR A 4 -25.43 32.51 61.44
C THR A 4 -24.24 32.90 60.54
N HIS A 5 -23.02 32.54 60.92
CA HIS A 5 -21.87 32.56 60.00
C HIS A 5 -21.85 31.26 59.18
N ARG A 6 -22.46 31.28 58.00
CA ARG A 6 -22.20 30.26 56.97
C ARG A 6 -20.80 30.48 56.42
N ASN A 7 -19.93 29.51 56.64
CA ASN A 7 -18.61 29.44 56.02
C ASN A 7 -18.79 29.08 54.53
N TYR A 8 -19.02 30.10 53.70
CA TYR A 8 -18.80 30.03 52.26
C TYR A 8 -17.31 30.23 52.02
N ASN A 9 -16.55 29.15 51.81
CA ASN A 9 -15.33 29.19 50.99
C ASN A 9 -14.69 27.81 50.89
N SER A 10 -15.07 27.03 49.87
CA SER A 10 -14.11 26.17 49.16
C SER A 10 -14.55 25.76 47.74
N SER A 11 -15.55 26.43 47.16
CA SER A 11 -16.04 26.17 45.80
C SER A 11 -15.14 26.71 44.68
N TRP A 12 -14.22 27.63 44.99
CA TRP A 12 -13.35 28.27 44.00
C TRP A 12 -12.21 27.36 43.50
N ARG A 13 -11.74 26.41 44.33
CA ARG A 13 -10.69 25.46 43.93
C ARG A 13 -11.21 24.31 43.05
N ARG A 14 -12.52 24.13 42.95
CA ARG A 14 -13.14 23.16 42.02
C ARG A 14 -13.52 23.78 40.67
N LEU A 15 -13.50 25.11 40.55
CA LEU A 15 -13.86 25.79 39.30
C LEU A 15 -12.70 25.89 38.29
N LEU A 16 -11.44 25.77 38.74
CA LEU A 16 -10.26 25.83 37.86
C LEU A 16 -9.80 24.45 37.33
N ALA A 17 -10.34 23.35 37.87
CA ALA A 17 -10.10 22.01 37.31
C ALA A 17 -11.11 21.65 36.20
N ALA A 18 -12.20 22.41 36.06
CA ALA A 18 -13.27 22.12 35.09
C ALA A 18 -13.08 22.84 33.74
N THR A 19 -12.23 23.87 33.64
CA THR A 19 -11.99 24.59 32.38
C THR A 19 -10.87 24.02 31.53
N PHE A 20 -9.96 23.21 32.07
CA PHE A 20 -8.96 22.49 31.27
C PHE A 20 -9.46 21.15 30.72
N ALA A 21 -10.55 20.60 31.26
CA ALA A 21 -11.16 19.38 30.75
C ALA A 21 -12.11 19.62 29.55
N LEU A 22 -12.46 20.88 29.25
CA LEU A 22 -13.33 21.21 28.12
C LEU A 22 -12.58 21.62 26.84
N TRP A 23 -11.25 21.77 26.91
CA TRP A 23 -10.41 22.08 25.74
C TRP A 23 -9.61 20.87 25.22
N ALA A 24 -9.72 19.71 25.89
CA ALA A 24 -9.14 18.44 25.42
C ALA A 24 -10.12 17.59 24.59
N CYS A 25 -11.34 18.08 24.34
CA CYS A 25 -12.39 17.33 23.62
C CYS A 25 -12.75 17.92 22.23
N ILE A 26 -11.93 18.82 21.67
CA ILE A 26 -12.18 19.43 20.33
C ILE A 26 -11.06 19.11 19.33
N SER A 27 -10.13 18.20 19.65
CA SER A 27 -9.15 17.67 18.66
C SER A 27 -9.43 16.24 18.23
N ALA A 28 -10.46 15.59 18.76
CA ALA A 28 -11.02 14.39 18.14
C ALA A 28 -11.97 14.84 17.03
N LEU A 29 -11.39 15.26 15.92
CA LEU A 29 -12.12 15.40 14.67
C LEU A 29 -12.91 14.10 14.41
N PRO A 30 -14.16 14.18 13.95
CA PRO A 30 -14.96 13.01 13.60
C PRO A 30 -14.44 12.46 12.27
N TRP A 31 -13.24 11.88 12.25
CA TRP A 31 -12.74 11.09 11.13
C TRP A 31 -13.09 9.60 11.31
N ALA A 32 -13.46 9.19 12.52
CA ALA A 32 -13.79 7.82 12.86
C ALA A 32 -15.23 7.40 12.49
N SER A 33 -15.91 8.11 11.59
CA SER A 33 -17.29 7.77 11.18
C SER A 33 -17.57 8.06 9.72
N ALA A 34 -16.79 7.44 8.82
CA ALA A 34 -17.15 7.34 7.40
C ALA A 34 -16.56 6.11 6.67
N LEU A 35 -16.09 5.09 7.37
CA LEU A 35 -15.39 3.92 6.77
C LEU A 35 -16.23 2.63 6.74
N GLN A 36 -17.56 2.75 6.72
CA GLN A 36 -18.44 1.66 6.33
C GLN A 36 -19.20 2.09 5.08
N GLY A 37 -18.56 1.96 3.91
CA GLY A 37 -19.20 2.18 2.62
C GLY A 37 -18.34 2.84 1.52
N ALA A 38 -17.18 3.41 1.84
CA ALA A 38 -16.30 3.97 0.83
C ALA A 38 -15.68 2.84 -0.03
N ALA A 39 -15.78 2.98 -1.35
CA ALA A 39 -15.07 2.09 -2.26
C ALA A 39 -13.57 2.16 -2.00
N CYS A 40 -12.89 1.02 -2.04
CA CYS A 40 -11.44 0.94 -1.91
C CYS A 40 -10.75 1.86 -2.92
N PRO A 41 -9.84 2.75 -2.49
CA PRO A 41 -9.02 3.49 -3.43
C PRO A 41 -8.21 2.52 -4.30
N VAL A 42 -8.16 2.80 -5.60
CA VAL A 42 -7.46 1.97 -6.59
C VAL A 42 -6.65 2.86 -7.51
N VAL A 43 -5.40 2.47 -7.72
CA VAL A 43 -4.54 3.01 -8.77
C VAL A 43 -4.18 1.90 -9.74
N GLU A 44 -4.53 2.06 -11.01
CA GLU A 44 -4.13 1.15 -12.10
C GLU A 44 -2.79 1.63 -12.67
N PHE A 45 -1.95 0.72 -13.16
CA PHE A 45 -0.60 1.03 -13.61
C PHE A 45 -0.06 0.16 -14.72
N ASN A 46 0.96 0.69 -15.40
CA ASN A 46 1.87 -0.04 -16.26
C ASN A 46 3.30 0.18 -15.76
N GLY A 47 4.11 -0.87 -15.79
CA GLY A 47 5.47 -0.82 -15.30
C GLY A 47 6.34 -1.97 -15.78
N GLN A 48 7.48 -2.09 -15.12
CA GLN A 48 8.49 -3.08 -15.40
C GLN A 48 9.24 -3.45 -14.12
N VAL A 49 9.73 -4.69 -14.10
CA VAL A 49 10.54 -5.25 -13.02
C VAL A 49 11.76 -5.90 -13.66
N GLN A 50 12.93 -5.64 -13.08
CA GLN A 50 14.19 -6.28 -13.42
C GLN A 50 14.48 -7.36 -12.38
N ALA A 51 14.56 -8.60 -12.84
CA ALA A 51 15.08 -9.72 -12.07
C ALA A 51 16.52 -10.02 -12.52
N ASP A 52 17.32 -10.59 -11.63
CA ASP A 52 18.70 -10.98 -11.94
C ASP A 52 19.10 -12.22 -11.11
N GLU A 53 20.32 -12.71 -11.31
CA GLU A 53 20.89 -13.90 -10.69
C GLU A 53 20.07 -15.16 -10.94
N LEU A 54 20.10 -15.68 -12.17
CA LEU A 54 19.48 -16.98 -12.46
C LEU A 54 19.96 -18.06 -11.49
N THR A 55 19.01 -18.79 -10.92
CA THR A 55 19.28 -19.95 -10.08
C THR A 55 19.48 -21.21 -10.94
N ASP A 56 19.99 -22.28 -10.32
CA ASP A 56 20.02 -23.62 -10.92
C ASP A 56 18.65 -24.34 -10.83
N THR A 57 17.61 -23.70 -10.27
CA THR A 57 16.31 -24.32 -10.03
C THR A 57 15.40 -24.15 -11.24
N PRO A 58 14.88 -25.23 -11.84
CA PRO A 58 13.95 -25.12 -12.95
C PRO A 58 12.66 -24.40 -12.57
N TRP A 59 12.18 -23.53 -13.46
CA TRP A 59 10.93 -22.80 -13.29
C TRP A 59 9.87 -23.31 -14.26
N VAL A 60 9.73 -22.67 -15.43
CA VAL A 60 8.91 -23.17 -16.55
C VAL A 60 9.79 -23.91 -17.57
N THR A 61 9.17 -24.56 -18.55
CA THR A 61 9.90 -25.29 -19.60
C THR A 61 11.00 -24.43 -20.22
N ASN A 62 12.26 -24.90 -20.14
CA ASN A 62 13.46 -24.21 -20.62
C ASN A 62 13.80 -22.87 -19.93
N ALA A 63 13.33 -22.64 -18.70
CA ALA A 63 13.71 -21.49 -17.88
C ALA A 63 14.05 -21.91 -16.45
N THR A 64 14.86 -21.10 -15.78
CA THR A 64 15.15 -21.24 -14.34
C THR A 64 14.58 -20.07 -13.55
N MET A 65 14.45 -20.25 -12.24
CA MET A 65 13.97 -19.20 -11.33
C MET A 65 15.00 -18.08 -11.21
N TRP A 66 14.55 -16.86 -10.95
CA TRP A 66 15.44 -15.75 -10.62
C TRP A 66 15.78 -15.74 -9.13
N GLY A 67 17.02 -15.41 -8.80
CA GLY A 67 17.51 -15.33 -7.43
C GLY A 67 17.15 -14.01 -6.79
N ILE A 68 17.06 -12.93 -7.57
CA ILE A 68 16.76 -11.60 -7.07
C ILE A 68 15.76 -10.85 -7.95
N VAL A 69 14.99 -9.95 -7.31
CA VAL A 69 14.33 -8.83 -7.97
C VAL A 69 15.12 -7.57 -7.61
N ASP A 70 15.82 -7.03 -8.59
CA ASP A 70 16.77 -5.94 -8.42
C ASP A 70 16.06 -4.59 -8.25
N HIS A 71 15.32 -4.18 -9.28
CA HIS A 71 14.61 -2.90 -9.28
C HIS A 71 13.33 -2.96 -10.12
N GLY A 72 12.47 -1.96 -9.97
CA GLY A 72 11.30 -1.83 -10.81
C GLY A 72 10.73 -0.42 -10.78
N ASN A 73 9.92 -0.10 -11.78
CA ASN A 73 9.25 1.18 -11.89
C ASN A 73 7.90 1.04 -12.59
N ALA A 74 6.99 1.95 -12.27
CA ALA A 74 5.70 2.03 -12.92
C ALA A 74 5.15 3.44 -12.91
N SER A 75 4.14 3.68 -13.73
CA SER A 75 3.36 4.92 -13.74
C SER A 75 1.87 4.59 -13.75
N ALA A 76 1.10 5.40 -13.05
CA ALA A 76 -0.33 5.22 -13.00
C ALA A 76 -0.97 5.51 -14.36
N THR A 77 -1.97 4.71 -14.70
CA THR A 77 -2.84 4.90 -15.86
C THR A 77 -4.20 5.47 -15.43
N SER A 78 -4.61 5.20 -14.19
CA SER A 78 -5.77 5.83 -13.55
C SER A 78 -5.64 5.80 -12.03
N ALA A 79 -6.34 6.70 -11.35
CA ALA A 79 -6.43 6.75 -9.90
C ALA A 79 -7.85 7.11 -9.47
N THR A 80 -8.40 6.37 -8.51
CA THR A 80 -9.73 6.58 -7.97
C THR A 80 -9.73 6.41 -6.44
N GLY A 81 -10.58 7.16 -5.75
CA GLY A 81 -10.76 7.04 -4.29
C GLY A 81 -9.73 7.77 -3.41
N PHE A 82 -8.59 8.20 -3.95
CA PHE A 82 -7.61 9.04 -3.24
C PHE A 82 -7.96 10.53 -3.37
N LEU A 83 -8.18 11.21 -2.25
CA LEU A 83 -8.40 12.66 -2.14
C LEU A 83 -7.13 13.44 -2.50
N SER A 84 -5.95 12.94 -2.12
CA SER A 84 -4.65 13.52 -2.51
C SER A 84 -4.42 13.55 -4.02
N MET A 85 -5.17 12.74 -4.78
CA MET A 85 -5.15 12.66 -6.24
C MET A 85 -6.40 13.27 -6.90
N ASN A 86 -7.31 13.85 -6.12
CA ASN A 86 -8.59 14.37 -6.60
C ASN A 86 -8.58 15.91 -6.69
N PHE A 87 -7.80 16.44 -7.62
CA PHE A 87 -7.77 17.87 -7.92
C PHE A 87 -7.88 18.14 -9.43
N PRO A 88 -8.42 19.31 -9.84
CA PRO A 88 -8.51 19.68 -11.25
C PRO A 88 -7.15 19.67 -11.92
N GLY A 89 -7.01 18.89 -13.00
CA GLY A 89 -5.76 18.78 -13.75
C GLY A 89 -4.79 17.71 -13.22
N PHE A 90 -5.19 16.87 -12.26
CA PHE A 90 -4.42 15.67 -11.94
C PHE A 90 -4.23 14.81 -13.20
N ASN A 91 -2.98 14.50 -13.52
CA ASN A 91 -2.64 13.59 -14.61
C ASN A 91 -2.03 12.30 -14.04
N PRO A 92 -2.73 11.15 -14.11
CA PRO A 92 -2.23 9.87 -13.59
C PRO A 92 -0.84 9.51 -14.11
N SER A 93 -0.50 9.83 -15.36
CA SER A 93 0.80 9.46 -15.93
C SER A 93 1.99 10.20 -15.30
N LEU A 94 1.74 11.27 -14.54
CA LEU A 94 2.76 11.97 -13.77
C LEU A 94 2.96 11.35 -12.38
N PHE A 95 2.01 10.54 -11.91
CA PHE A 95 2.14 9.76 -10.69
C PHE A 95 2.90 8.45 -10.99
N ARG A 96 4.12 8.34 -10.47
CA ARG A 96 5.05 7.23 -10.75
C ARG A 96 5.72 6.76 -9.48
N TRP A 97 6.22 5.53 -9.51
CA TRP A 97 7.05 5.02 -8.43
C TRP A 97 8.18 4.15 -8.96
N GLU A 98 9.21 4.03 -8.15
CA GLU A 98 10.38 3.21 -8.40
C GLU A 98 10.82 2.57 -7.08
N PHE A 99 11.34 1.34 -7.17
CA PHE A 99 11.93 0.63 -6.03
C PHE A 99 13.25 0.00 -6.44
N GLY A 100 14.07 -0.35 -5.45
CA GLY A 100 15.34 -1.04 -5.68
C GLY A 100 16.57 -0.13 -5.80
N ASN A 101 16.42 1.17 -5.55
CA ASN A 101 17.52 2.14 -5.63
C ASN A 101 18.66 1.88 -4.62
N THR A 102 18.37 1.18 -3.51
CA THR A 102 19.31 0.99 -2.39
C THR A 102 19.47 -0.47 -1.93
N GLY A 103 18.91 -1.42 -2.68
CA GLY A 103 18.94 -2.85 -2.38
C GLY A 103 17.97 -3.64 -3.25
N ASN A 104 18.02 -4.96 -3.16
CA ASN A 104 17.22 -5.91 -3.95
C ASN A 104 16.39 -6.81 -3.03
N LEU A 105 15.37 -7.46 -3.58
CA LEU A 105 14.67 -8.55 -2.90
C LEU A 105 15.29 -9.87 -3.33
N GLU A 106 15.42 -10.82 -2.42
CA GLU A 106 15.95 -12.14 -2.73
C GLU A 106 14.88 -13.22 -2.65
N LEU A 107 15.04 -14.24 -3.48
CA LEU A 107 14.18 -15.41 -3.50
C LEU A 107 14.22 -16.12 -2.14
N SER A 108 13.09 -16.07 -1.44
CA SER A 108 12.95 -16.66 -0.10
C SER A 108 12.16 -17.96 -0.11
N THR A 109 11.20 -18.09 -1.03
CA THR A 109 10.42 -19.32 -1.19
C THR A 109 10.18 -19.58 -2.67
N ALA A 110 10.31 -20.83 -3.08
CA ALA A 110 10.00 -21.23 -4.44
C ALA A 110 9.35 -22.61 -4.54
N ILE A 111 8.43 -22.75 -5.49
CA ILE A 111 7.74 -23.99 -5.84
C ILE A 111 7.70 -24.06 -7.36
N SER A 112 8.43 -24.99 -7.97
CA SER A 112 8.36 -25.20 -9.42
C SER A 112 6.96 -25.69 -9.82
N PRO A 113 6.37 -25.18 -10.92
CA PRO A 113 5.11 -25.70 -11.45
C PRO A 113 5.24 -27.13 -11.95
N SER A 114 4.10 -27.81 -12.09
CA SER A 114 3.99 -29.06 -12.85
C SER A 114 2.92 -28.92 -13.93
N ALA A 115 2.62 -29.99 -14.66
CA ALA A 115 1.52 -30.00 -15.62
C ALA A 115 0.13 -29.85 -14.97
N VAL A 116 0.02 -30.03 -13.64
CA VAL A 116 -1.25 -30.02 -12.90
C VAL A 116 -1.22 -29.16 -11.63
N SER A 117 -0.12 -28.45 -11.37
CA SER A 117 0.02 -27.59 -10.19
C SER A 117 0.72 -26.29 -10.54
N PRO A 118 0.25 -25.16 -9.99
CA PRO A 118 0.88 -23.87 -10.20
C PRO A 118 2.27 -23.81 -9.55
N GLY A 119 3.09 -22.91 -10.08
CA GLY A 119 4.39 -22.55 -9.54
C GLY A 119 4.31 -21.21 -8.82
N LYS A 120 5.21 -21.01 -7.86
CA LYS A 120 5.32 -19.76 -7.10
C LYS A 120 6.75 -19.40 -6.74
N GLU A 121 7.09 -18.12 -6.84
CA GLU A 121 8.29 -17.49 -6.29
C GLU A 121 7.86 -16.37 -5.33
N ILE A 122 8.50 -16.27 -4.18
CA ILE A 122 8.35 -15.16 -3.25
C ILE A 122 9.71 -14.55 -3.01
N TYR A 123 9.79 -13.25 -3.23
CA TYR A 123 10.96 -12.41 -3.04
C TYR A 123 10.72 -11.52 -1.83
N THR A 124 11.65 -11.55 -0.88
CA THR A 124 11.63 -10.73 0.33
C THR A 124 13.04 -10.24 0.61
N ASN A 125 13.18 -9.17 1.39
CA ASN A 125 14.50 -8.80 1.90
C ASN A 125 14.96 -9.81 2.97
N THR A 126 15.87 -10.70 2.61
CA THR A 126 16.48 -11.71 3.47
C THR A 126 17.95 -11.43 3.77
N GLN A 127 18.63 -10.64 2.94
CA GLN A 127 20.08 -10.40 3.06
C GLN A 127 20.44 -9.05 3.70
N GLY A 128 19.47 -8.20 4.05
CA GLY A 128 19.71 -7.11 5.00
C GLY A 128 18.86 -5.85 4.81
N ALA A 129 19.36 -4.90 4.03
CA ALA A 129 18.80 -3.54 3.99
C ALA A 129 17.39 -3.52 3.39
N ALA A 130 16.48 -2.77 4.02
CA ALA A 130 15.13 -2.63 3.49
C ALA A 130 15.16 -2.05 2.07
N VAL A 131 14.45 -2.71 1.15
CA VAL A 131 14.34 -2.26 -0.24
C VAL A 131 13.44 -1.05 -0.29
N SER A 132 13.99 0.11 -0.58
CA SER A 132 13.25 1.37 -0.64
C SER A 132 12.32 1.41 -1.85
N ILE A 133 11.14 2.01 -1.68
CA ILE A 133 10.25 2.44 -2.76
C ILE A 133 9.91 3.92 -2.58
N GLU A 134 9.84 4.64 -3.70
CA GLU A 134 9.62 6.08 -3.75
C GLU A 134 8.48 6.40 -4.71
N PHE A 135 7.52 7.21 -4.27
CA PHE A 135 6.38 7.68 -5.06
C PHE A 135 6.56 9.15 -5.39
N PHE A 136 6.35 9.50 -6.66
CA PHE A 136 6.49 10.84 -7.19
C PHE A 136 5.23 11.27 -7.92
N TYR A 137 4.95 12.57 -7.93
CA TYR A 137 4.06 13.21 -8.88
C TYR A 137 4.77 14.38 -9.54
N ASP A 138 4.84 14.38 -10.87
CA ASP A 138 5.51 15.45 -11.63
C ASP A 138 6.96 15.70 -11.14
N ASN A 139 7.67 14.61 -10.86
CA ASN A 139 9.04 14.59 -10.31
C ASN A 139 9.19 15.16 -8.88
N VAL A 140 8.09 15.48 -8.20
CA VAL A 140 8.10 15.83 -6.78
C VAL A 140 7.84 14.58 -5.96
N LEU A 141 8.74 14.26 -5.02
CA LEU A 141 8.59 13.13 -4.11
C LEU A 141 7.36 13.36 -3.22
N TRP A 142 6.45 12.38 -3.20
CA TRP A 142 5.21 12.40 -2.41
C TRP A 142 5.29 11.49 -1.19
N ALA A 143 5.91 10.33 -1.30
CA ALA A 143 6.11 9.42 -0.18
C ALA A 143 7.27 8.46 -0.45
N THR A 144 7.82 7.92 0.63
CA THR A 144 8.81 6.84 0.61
C THR A 144 8.34 5.71 1.51
N GLY A 145 8.79 4.50 1.21
CA GLY A 145 8.40 3.30 1.90
C GLY A 145 9.42 2.18 1.72
N VAL A 146 8.99 0.99 2.11
CA VAL A 146 9.74 -0.24 1.93
C VAL A 146 8.91 -1.24 1.15
N VAL A 147 9.55 -2.03 0.30
CA VAL A 147 8.94 -3.19 -0.34
C VAL A 147 9.09 -4.38 0.58
N ASP A 148 7.96 -4.89 1.06
CA ASP A 148 7.92 -6.01 2.02
C ASP A 148 8.10 -7.35 1.30
N SER A 149 7.44 -7.51 0.16
CA SER A 149 7.52 -8.72 -0.66
C SER A 149 7.02 -8.52 -2.09
N ILE A 150 7.56 -9.31 -3.01
CA ILE A 150 6.96 -9.56 -4.34
C ILE A 150 6.71 -11.06 -4.48
N GLU A 151 5.51 -11.45 -4.89
CA GLU A 151 5.15 -12.82 -5.19
C GLU A 151 4.81 -12.95 -6.68
N VAL A 152 5.38 -13.94 -7.34
CA VAL A 152 5.15 -14.29 -8.74
C VAL A 152 4.58 -15.71 -8.81
N ASN A 153 3.51 -15.88 -9.59
CA ASN A 153 2.78 -17.12 -9.74
C ASN A 153 2.60 -17.47 -11.22
N VAL A 154 2.81 -18.74 -11.56
CA VAL A 154 2.53 -19.31 -12.90
C VAL A 154 1.51 -20.42 -12.79
N ALA A 155 0.66 -20.57 -13.80
CA ALA A 155 -0.43 -21.55 -13.77
C ALA A 155 0.06 -23.01 -13.88
N ASP A 156 1.07 -23.26 -14.72
CA ASP A 156 1.66 -24.58 -14.98
C ASP A 156 3.01 -24.45 -15.71
N VAL A 157 3.65 -25.59 -16.00
CA VAL A 157 4.99 -25.68 -16.61
C VAL A 157 5.10 -25.14 -18.05
N ASN A 158 3.97 -24.95 -18.73
CA ASN A 158 3.88 -24.39 -20.08
C ASN A 158 3.41 -22.93 -20.08
N ALA A 159 3.23 -22.32 -18.90
CA ALA A 159 2.85 -20.93 -18.79
C ALA A 159 3.89 -20.04 -19.48
N VAL A 160 3.41 -19.16 -20.37
CA VAL A 160 4.23 -18.17 -21.09
C VAL A 160 4.22 -16.79 -20.41
N VAL A 161 3.34 -16.62 -19.43
CA VAL A 161 3.17 -15.40 -18.62
C VAL A 161 2.95 -15.79 -17.17
N ALA A 162 3.34 -14.91 -16.25
CA ALA A 162 3.05 -15.05 -14.82
C ALA A 162 2.11 -13.93 -14.36
N ALA A 163 1.54 -14.08 -13.18
CA ALA A 163 0.81 -13.03 -12.45
C ALA A 163 1.41 -12.92 -11.04
N GLY A 164 0.97 -11.96 -10.22
CA GLY A 164 1.55 -11.85 -8.90
C GLY A 164 0.93 -10.82 -7.99
N SER A 165 1.58 -10.61 -6.86
CA SER A 165 1.22 -9.56 -5.91
C SER A 165 2.47 -8.94 -5.28
N GLY A 166 2.31 -7.74 -4.74
CA GLY A 166 3.35 -7.05 -4.00
C GLY A 166 2.80 -6.43 -2.74
N ARG A 167 3.65 -6.26 -1.73
CA ARG A 167 3.32 -5.56 -0.49
C ARG A 167 4.33 -4.48 -0.24
N VAL A 168 3.83 -3.30 0.11
CA VAL A 168 4.62 -2.11 0.38
C VAL A 168 4.09 -1.45 1.64
N THR A 169 4.98 -0.93 2.45
CA THR A 169 4.65 -0.12 3.61
C THR A 169 5.25 1.28 3.45
N LEU A 170 4.41 2.30 3.36
CA LEU A 170 4.87 3.70 3.37
C LEU A 170 5.31 4.11 4.77
N THR A 171 6.44 4.81 4.85
CA THR A 171 7.09 5.12 6.15
C THR A 171 7.41 6.59 6.34
N SER A 172 7.56 7.38 5.27
CA SER A 172 7.94 8.79 5.39
C SER A 172 7.34 9.65 4.28
N PRO A 173 6.89 10.88 4.59
CA PRO A 173 6.35 11.79 3.60
C PRO A 173 7.48 12.31 2.71
N GLY A 174 7.12 12.70 1.49
CA GLY A 174 8.02 13.43 0.60
C GLY A 174 8.00 14.93 0.89
N ASN A 175 7.93 15.72 -0.18
CA ASN A 175 7.80 17.18 -0.11
C ASN A 175 6.44 17.64 0.42
N THR A 176 5.43 16.78 0.33
CA THR A 176 4.09 16.95 0.91
C THR A 176 3.74 15.73 1.74
N SER A 177 2.89 15.90 2.74
CA SER A 177 2.42 14.78 3.57
C SER A 177 1.06 14.22 3.13
N ASP A 178 0.30 14.96 2.30
CA ASP A 178 -1.08 14.65 1.94
C ASP A 178 -1.32 13.18 1.51
N PHE A 179 -0.47 12.62 0.65
CA PHE A 179 -0.59 11.23 0.20
C PHE A 179 -0.30 10.22 1.32
N LEU A 180 0.77 10.43 2.10
CA LEU A 180 1.08 9.54 3.22
C LEU A 180 0.02 9.64 4.31
N ASP A 181 -0.37 10.86 4.71
CA ASP A 181 -1.37 11.10 5.76
C ASP A 181 -2.71 10.45 5.40
N GLU A 182 -3.10 10.53 4.12
CA GLU A 182 -4.28 9.84 3.61
C GLU A 182 -4.14 8.31 3.71
N VAL A 183 -3.03 7.73 3.23
CA VAL A 183 -2.80 6.27 3.33
C VAL A 183 -2.80 5.82 4.79
N MET A 184 -2.13 6.54 5.68
CA MET A 184 -2.10 6.25 7.12
C MET A 184 -3.50 6.34 7.73
N ALA A 185 -4.29 7.36 7.39
CA ALA A 185 -5.66 7.49 7.88
C ALA A 185 -6.56 6.33 7.43
N LEU A 186 -6.47 5.95 6.16
CA LEU A 186 -7.33 4.91 5.57
C LEU A 186 -6.91 3.48 5.97
N THR A 187 -5.65 3.28 6.33
CA THR A 187 -5.11 1.96 6.77
C THR A 187 -5.08 1.79 8.28
N GLY A 188 -5.60 2.75 9.05
CA GLY A 188 -5.52 2.70 10.52
C GLY A 188 -4.11 2.85 11.07
N GLY A 189 -3.21 3.49 10.30
CA GLY A 189 -1.84 3.81 10.68
C GLY A 189 -0.79 2.79 10.25
N SER A 190 -1.14 1.79 9.44
CA SER A 190 -0.15 0.80 8.95
C SER A 190 0.71 1.34 7.81
N GLY A 191 0.17 2.24 6.97
CA GLY A 191 0.86 2.71 5.77
C GLY A 191 0.87 1.69 4.62
N GLY A 192 0.12 0.59 4.76
CA GLY A 192 0.21 -0.57 3.87
C GLY A 192 -0.49 -0.39 2.53
N LEU A 193 0.15 -0.87 1.47
CA LEU A 193 -0.35 -0.96 0.10
C LEU A 193 -0.22 -2.40 -0.39
N VAL A 194 -1.23 -2.89 -1.10
CA VAL A 194 -1.21 -4.19 -1.79
C VAL A 194 -1.25 -3.96 -3.30
N PHE A 195 -0.22 -4.45 -3.98
CA PHE A 195 -0.13 -4.49 -5.43
C PHE A 195 -0.65 -5.82 -5.96
N THR A 196 -1.39 -5.76 -7.06
CA THR A 196 -1.79 -6.91 -7.87
C THR A 196 -1.16 -6.75 -9.24
N PHE A 197 -0.35 -7.72 -9.65
CA PHE A 197 0.26 -7.78 -10.97
C PHE A 197 -0.56 -8.74 -11.83
N ASN A 198 -1.27 -8.20 -12.83
CA ASN A 198 -2.13 -8.98 -13.72
C ASN A 198 -1.33 -9.77 -14.77
N SER A 199 -0.14 -9.29 -15.11
CA SER A 199 0.82 -10.02 -15.93
C SER A 199 2.27 -9.68 -15.54
N PHE A 200 3.15 -10.63 -15.83
CA PHE A 200 4.59 -10.50 -15.95
C PHE A 200 4.96 -11.09 -17.31
N ASP A 201 5.11 -10.22 -18.29
CA ASP A 201 5.43 -10.58 -19.67
C ASP A 201 6.95 -10.43 -19.88
N PRO A 202 7.67 -11.52 -20.21
CA PRO A 202 9.11 -11.43 -20.43
C PRO A 202 9.40 -10.54 -21.66
N VAL A 203 10.25 -9.54 -21.46
CA VAL A 203 10.70 -8.64 -22.54
C VAL A 203 11.96 -9.20 -23.19
N ASP A 204 12.86 -9.73 -22.38
CA ASP A 204 14.13 -10.27 -22.81
C ASP A 204 14.59 -11.44 -21.94
N ALA A 205 15.74 -12.02 -22.29
CA ALA A 205 16.34 -13.14 -21.57
C ALA A 205 17.19 -12.69 -20.36
N GLN A 206 17.31 -11.37 -20.16
CA GLN A 206 18.09 -10.76 -19.09
C GLN A 206 17.24 -10.52 -17.84
N GLY A 207 15.97 -10.95 -17.83
CA GLY A 207 15.10 -10.83 -16.65
C GLY A 207 14.31 -9.54 -16.59
N LEU A 208 14.18 -8.82 -17.70
CA LEU A 208 13.27 -7.69 -17.78
C LEU A 208 11.84 -8.20 -18.05
N PHE A 209 10.92 -7.84 -17.17
CA PHE A 209 9.50 -8.13 -17.29
C PHE A 209 8.68 -6.85 -17.41
N ARG A 210 7.70 -6.84 -18.31
CA ARG A 210 6.62 -5.85 -18.30
C ARG A 210 5.51 -6.33 -17.38
N THR A 211 4.91 -5.39 -16.67
CA THR A 211 3.76 -5.67 -15.82
C THR A 211 2.71 -4.59 -15.95
N GLN A 212 1.45 -5.01 -15.84
CA GLN A 212 0.30 -4.15 -15.69
C GLN A 212 -0.48 -4.65 -14.48
N GLY A 213 -1.16 -3.74 -13.78
CA GLY A 213 -1.77 -4.10 -12.52
C GLY A 213 -2.45 -2.95 -11.82
N SER A 214 -2.77 -3.18 -10.56
CA SER A 214 -3.32 -2.15 -9.69
C SER A 214 -2.72 -2.24 -8.30
N PHE A 215 -2.81 -1.15 -7.55
CA PHE A 215 -2.60 -1.20 -6.10
C PHE A 215 -3.77 -0.60 -5.34
N THR A 216 -3.97 -1.12 -4.14
CA THR A 216 -4.99 -0.70 -3.16
C THR A 216 -4.36 -0.61 -1.77
N LEU A 217 -5.15 -0.22 -0.78
CA LEU A 217 -4.71 -0.14 0.62
C LEU A 217 -4.63 -1.52 1.29
N ASP A 218 -3.85 -1.64 2.37
CA ASP A 218 -3.81 -2.82 3.23
C ASP A 218 -4.25 -2.49 4.68
N PRO A 219 -5.36 -3.06 5.20
CA PRO A 219 -6.36 -3.85 4.49
C PRO A 219 -7.31 -2.95 3.70
N CYS A 220 -7.77 -3.41 2.54
CA CYS A 220 -8.93 -2.84 1.88
C CYS A 220 -10.05 -3.86 1.76
N SER A 221 -11.17 -3.59 2.43
CA SER A 221 -12.41 -4.35 2.26
C SER A 221 -13.32 -3.55 1.32
N PRO A 222 -13.61 -4.01 0.09
CA PRO A 222 -14.65 -3.36 -0.71
C PRO A 222 -15.98 -3.39 0.06
N PRO A 223 -16.83 -2.36 -0.10
CA PRO A 223 -18.13 -2.34 0.58
C PRO A 223 -18.90 -3.62 0.22
N SER A 224 -19.39 -4.31 1.26
CA SER A 224 -20.11 -5.57 1.12
C SER A 224 -21.35 -5.35 0.23
N PRO A 225 -21.63 -6.19 -0.80
CA PRO A 225 -22.74 -5.96 -1.73
C PRO A 225 -24.14 -5.97 -1.11
N ASN A 226 -24.28 -6.34 0.17
CA ASN A 226 -25.57 -6.57 0.81
C ASN A 226 -25.85 -5.55 1.91
N THR A 227 -26.21 -4.33 1.52
CA THR A 227 -27.09 -3.46 2.33
C THR A 227 -27.96 -2.59 1.43
N ALA A 228 -28.44 -3.16 0.33
CA ALA A 228 -29.64 -2.69 -0.33
C ALA A 228 -30.70 -3.80 -0.16
N VAL A 229 -31.76 -3.47 0.57
CA VAL A 229 -33.13 -4.03 0.60
C VAL A 229 -33.62 -4.05 2.05
N GLY A 230 -34.53 -3.11 2.37
CA GLY A 230 -35.20 -3.10 3.66
C GLY A 230 -36.06 -1.87 4.00
N GLU A 231 -36.40 -0.98 3.08
CA GLU A 231 -37.53 -0.04 3.28
C GLU A 231 -38.58 -0.33 2.20
N GLY A 232 -39.72 -0.86 2.63
CA GLY A 232 -40.87 -1.11 1.74
C GLY A 232 -41.69 -2.36 2.09
N ALA A 233 -42.41 -2.32 3.20
CA ALA A 233 -43.72 -2.94 3.38
C ALA A 233 -44.49 -2.22 4.49
#